data_AF-A0A9W7YGI4-F1
#
_entry.id   AF-A0A9W7YGI4-F1
#
_cell.length_a   1.000
_cell.length_b   1.000
_cell.length_c   1.000
_cell.angle_alpha   90.00
_cell.angle_beta   90.00
_cell.angle_gamma   90.00
#
_symmetry.space_group_name_H-M   'P 1'
#
loop_
_entity.id
_entity.type
_entity.pdbx_description
1 polymer ?
#
loop_
_entity_poly.entity_id
_entity_poly.type
_entity_poly.pdbx_seq_one_letter_code
_entity_poly.pdbx_strand_id
1 'polypeptide(L)'
;MRTLAPFAAAVRCPAPAARTIHTTAAALSKRREKRKAELAAQRAAEVEATRRAHEQLRKLKDTAFLNSLEHPEQLFQTTQITQQDRAISMSATPAPGAEATGDGESAGSGGGSRVKRRADSGKYSCHVQSSEIRLVTDVAPKALAAADNTYSAYLMPDTAGGSPAVQSDIVRRIVALENSSAKGVVHYNIRRAVETFGRSDGDSGSPEVQAAVWTVRINQLEDHLRSHRKDHQNRRAYTMLLHKRAKMLKYLRRESLERYYVCLKQLGLTKEMVEGEIVTPKRIA
;
A
#
# COMPACT_ATOMS: atom_id res chain seq x y z
N MET A 1 -109.39 -58.44 -30.45
CA MET A 1 -108.04 -58.97 -30.15
C MET A 1 -107.21 -57.88 -29.48
N ARG A 2 -106.47 -58.23 -28.41
CA ARG A 2 -105.40 -57.47 -27.72
C ARG A 2 -105.88 -56.31 -26.82
N THR A 3 -106.08 -56.52 -25.51
CA THR A 3 -105.14 -56.65 -24.35
C THR A 3 -104.89 -55.32 -23.64
N LEU A 4 -105.26 -55.30 -22.36
CA LEU A 4 -104.93 -54.33 -21.32
C LEU A 4 -103.43 -54.30 -21.01
N ALA A 5 -102.89 -53.11 -20.69
CA ALA A 5 -101.87 -52.77 -19.66
C ALA A 5 -100.99 -51.57 -20.12
N PRO A 6 -100.27 -50.86 -19.22
CA PRO A 6 -100.81 -50.11 -18.08
C PRO A 6 -100.18 -48.70 -17.92
N PHE A 7 -100.80 -47.90 -17.04
CA PHE A 7 -100.24 -46.80 -16.24
C PHE A 7 -98.78 -46.39 -16.49
N ALA A 8 -98.60 -45.16 -16.98
CA ALA A 8 -97.33 -44.43 -16.91
C ALA A 8 -96.96 -44.15 -15.43
N ALA A 9 -96.07 -44.96 -14.87
CA ALA A 9 -95.46 -44.68 -13.58
C ALA A 9 -94.48 -43.50 -13.74
N ALA A 10 -94.85 -42.35 -13.18
CA ALA A 10 -93.95 -41.22 -13.02
C ALA A 10 -92.76 -41.65 -12.16
N VAL A 11 -91.58 -41.76 -12.78
CA VAL A 11 -90.31 -41.95 -12.08
C VAL A 11 -90.06 -40.69 -11.24
N ARG A 12 -90.39 -40.75 -9.95
CA ARG A 12 -89.88 -39.77 -8.97
C ARG A 12 -88.37 -39.96 -8.89
N CYS A 13 -87.61 -39.04 -9.48
CA CYS A 13 -86.19 -38.93 -9.18
C CYS A 13 -86.04 -38.61 -7.69
N PRO A 14 -85.31 -39.42 -6.89
CA PRO A 14 -85.00 -39.04 -5.52
C PRO A 14 -84.15 -37.76 -5.56
N ALA A 15 -84.59 -36.72 -4.86
CA ALA A 15 -83.79 -35.51 -4.65
C ALA A 15 -82.41 -35.91 -4.11
N PRO A 16 -81.30 -35.32 -4.60
CA PRO A 16 -79.99 -35.65 -4.08
C PRO A 16 -80.00 -35.33 -2.58
N ALA A 17 -79.81 -36.35 -1.75
CA ALA A 17 -79.63 -36.16 -0.32
C ALA A 17 -78.48 -35.17 -0.15
N ALA A 18 -78.79 -33.96 0.35
CA ALA A 18 -77.79 -32.98 0.72
C ALA A 18 -76.92 -33.61 1.80
N ARG A 19 -75.78 -34.18 1.42
CA ARG A 19 -74.73 -34.58 2.36
C ARG A 19 -74.32 -33.29 3.04
N THR A 20 -74.77 -33.09 4.27
CA THR A 20 -74.29 -32.04 5.14
C THR A 20 -72.81 -32.30 5.33
N ILE A 21 -71.99 -31.51 4.64
CA ILE A 21 -70.54 -31.53 4.82
C ILE A 21 -70.29 -30.89 6.19
N HIS A 22 -70.41 -31.67 7.27
CA HIS A 22 -69.93 -31.25 8.59
C HIS A 22 -68.40 -31.33 8.56
N THR A 23 -67.75 -30.42 7.82
CA THR A 23 -66.35 -30.13 8.12
C THR A 23 -66.36 -29.49 9.49
N THR A 24 -65.91 -30.22 10.49
CA THR A 24 -65.76 -29.70 11.84
C THR A 24 -64.94 -28.41 11.78
N ALA A 25 -65.35 -27.38 12.54
CA ALA A 25 -64.63 -26.10 12.60
C ALA A 25 -63.13 -26.30 12.91
N ALA A 26 -62.81 -27.36 13.67
CA ALA A 26 -61.44 -27.82 13.95
C ALA A 26 -60.65 -28.28 12.71
N ALA A 27 -61.28 -28.91 11.73
CA ALA A 27 -60.61 -29.29 10.48
C ALA A 27 -60.31 -28.05 9.61
N LEU A 28 -61.20 -27.06 9.61
CA LEU A 28 -61.00 -25.78 8.92
C LEU A 28 -59.94 -24.91 9.60
N SER A 29 -59.88 -24.89 10.94
CA SER A 29 -58.83 -24.17 11.68
C SER A 29 -57.45 -24.78 11.41
N LYS A 30 -57.31 -26.11 11.48
CA LYS A 30 -56.06 -26.81 11.12
C LYS A 30 -55.63 -26.53 9.68
N ARG A 31 -56.58 -26.48 8.72
CA ARG A 31 -56.28 -26.10 7.32
C ARG A 31 -55.83 -24.65 7.18
N ARG A 32 -56.43 -23.73 7.94
CA ARG A 32 -56.04 -22.30 7.96
C ARG A 32 -54.66 -22.12 8.58
N GLU A 33 -54.36 -22.80 9.67
CA GLU A 33 -53.04 -22.80 10.30
C GLU A 33 -51.97 -23.40 9.37
N LYS A 34 -52.28 -24.52 8.72
CA LYS A 34 -51.38 -25.11 7.71
C LYS A 34 -51.11 -24.14 6.55
N ARG A 35 -52.15 -23.51 5.99
CA ARG A 35 -51.99 -22.47 4.94
C ARG A 35 -51.20 -21.26 5.44
N LYS A 36 -51.42 -20.84 6.69
CA LYS A 36 -50.68 -19.72 7.31
C LYS A 36 -49.21 -20.07 7.50
N ALA A 37 -48.90 -21.31 7.89
CA ALA A 37 -47.54 -21.82 8.00
C ALA A 37 -46.86 -21.95 6.62
N GLU A 38 -47.57 -22.42 5.60
CA GLU A 38 -47.08 -22.49 4.22
C GLU A 38 -46.77 -21.10 3.66
N LEU A 39 -47.67 -20.13 3.83
CA LEU A 39 -47.44 -18.73 3.46
C LEU A 39 -46.28 -18.09 4.24
N ALA A 40 -46.12 -18.42 5.53
CA ALA A 40 -45.00 -17.94 6.33
C ALA A 40 -43.66 -18.54 5.85
N ALA A 41 -43.64 -19.82 5.49
CA ALA A 41 -42.46 -20.48 4.93
C ALA A 41 -42.07 -19.90 3.57
N GLN A 42 -43.04 -19.60 2.70
CA GLN A 42 -42.81 -18.92 1.41
C GLN A 42 -42.20 -17.53 1.61
N ARG A 43 -42.75 -16.72 2.52
CA ARG A 43 -42.20 -15.40 2.86
C ARG A 43 -40.80 -15.49 3.47
N ALA A 44 -40.53 -16.48 4.32
CA ALA A 44 -39.20 -16.71 4.87
C ALA A 44 -38.18 -17.08 3.77
N ALA A 45 -38.57 -17.94 2.82
CA ALA A 45 -37.73 -18.32 1.68
C ALA A 45 -37.44 -17.12 0.76
N GLU A 46 -38.41 -16.22 0.54
CA GLU A 46 -38.21 -14.97 -0.23
C GLU A 46 -37.23 -14.03 0.49
N VAL A 47 -37.35 -13.87 1.81
CA VAL A 47 -36.42 -13.07 2.61
C VAL A 47 -35.00 -13.68 2.61
N GLU A 48 -34.90 -15.00 2.66
CA GLU A 48 -33.60 -15.68 2.52
C GLU A 48 -33.01 -15.53 1.12
N ALA A 49 -33.81 -15.62 0.06
CA ALA A 49 -33.38 -15.44 -1.31
C ALA A 49 -32.87 -14.00 -1.55
N THR A 50 -33.57 -12.99 -1.02
CA THR A 50 -33.12 -11.59 -1.09
C THR A 50 -31.84 -11.35 -0.29
N ARG A 51 -31.69 -11.96 0.91
CA ARG A 51 -30.43 -11.95 1.66
C ARG A 51 -29.29 -12.60 0.89
N ARG A 52 -29.49 -13.78 0.30
CA ARG A 52 -28.49 -14.49 -0.52
C ARG A 52 -28.09 -13.68 -1.75
N ALA A 53 -29.04 -13.03 -2.43
CA ALA A 53 -28.77 -12.14 -3.55
C ALA A 53 -27.95 -10.91 -3.11
N HIS A 54 -28.27 -10.31 -1.97
CA HIS A 54 -27.50 -9.18 -1.43
C HIS A 54 -26.08 -9.61 -1.02
N GLU A 55 -25.91 -10.81 -0.44
CA GLU A 55 -24.61 -11.41 -0.16
C GLU A 55 -23.81 -11.71 -1.44
N GLN A 56 -24.46 -12.20 -2.49
CA GLN A 56 -23.83 -12.40 -3.79
C GLN A 56 -23.38 -11.07 -4.40
N LEU A 57 -24.22 -10.02 -4.35
CA LEU A 57 -23.85 -8.68 -4.80
C LEU A 57 -22.71 -8.08 -3.98
N ARG A 58 -22.64 -8.35 -2.67
CA ARG A 58 -21.52 -7.96 -1.82
C ARG A 58 -20.24 -8.67 -2.27
N LYS A 59 -20.28 -10.01 -2.40
CA LYS A 59 -19.17 -10.82 -2.92
C LYS A 59 -18.75 -10.40 -4.34
N LEU A 60 -19.69 -9.98 -5.19
CA LEU A 60 -19.43 -9.48 -6.54
C LEU A 60 -18.85 -8.07 -6.55
N LYS A 61 -19.30 -7.17 -5.67
CA LYS A 61 -18.66 -5.86 -5.48
C LYS A 61 -17.23 -6.02 -4.99
N ASP A 62 -17.01 -7.00 -4.12
CA ASP A 62 -15.69 -7.35 -3.62
C ASP A 62 -14.83 -7.99 -4.73
N THR A 63 -15.39 -8.83 -5.63
CA THR A 63 -14.59 -9.56 -6.65
C THR A 63 -14.47 -8.87 -8.01
N ALA A 64 -15.50 -8.18 -8.51
CA ALA A 64 -15.50 -7.52 -9.82
C ALA A 64 -14.71 -6.20 -9.80
N PHE A 65 -14.71 -5.48 -8.68
CA PHE A 65 -13.84 -4.32 -8.48
C PHE A 65 -12.37 -4.74 -8.38
N LEU A 66 -12.09 -5.81 -7.64
CA LEU A 66 -10.73 -6.34 -7.46
C LEU A 66 -10.16 -6.99 -8.73
N ASN A 67 -10.99 -7.61 -9.57
CA ASN A 67 -10.57 -8.14 -10.88
C ASN A 67 -10.40 -7.04 -11.95
N SER A 68 -11.07 -5.88 -11.82
CA SER A 68 -10.77 -4.71 -12.68
C SER A 68 -9.49 -3.98 -12.30
N LEU A 69 -8.94 -4.29 -11.12
CA LEU A 69 -7.71 -3.74 -10.54
C LEU A 69 -6.63 -4.81 -10.49
N GLU A 70 -6.50 -5.63 -11.54
CA GLU A 70 -5.59 -6.78 -11.63
C GLU A 70 -4.31 -6.54 -10.81
N HIS A 71 -4.27 -7.24 -9.67
CA HIS A 71 -3.19 -7.30 -8.68
C HIS A 71 -3.10 -6.15 -7.66
N PRO A 72 -3.94 -6.16 -6.60
CA PRO A 72 -3.71 -5.32 -5.42
C PRO A 72 -2.33 -5.58 -4.80
N GLU A 73 -1.84 -6.82 -4.84
CA GLU A 73 -0.48 -7.22 -4.42
C GLU A 73 0.62 -6.54 -5.26
N GLN A 74 0.40 -6.33 -6.57
CA GLN A 74 1.35 -5.62 -7.43
C GLN A 74 1.25 -4.10 -7.30
N LEU A 75 0.12 -3.53 -6.86
CA LEU A 75 0.04 -2.09 -6.56
C LEU A 75 0.94 -1.70 -5.36
N PHE A 76 1.03 -2.58 -4.35
CA PHE A 76 1.96 -2.40 -3.23
C PHE A 76 3.43 -2.68 -3.61
N GLN A 77 3.64 -3.52 -4.64
CA GLN A 77 4.94 -3.77 -5.27
C GLN A 77 5.19 -2.92 -6.53
N THR A 78 4.57 -1.75 -6.72
CA THR A 78 4.86 -0.88 -7.89
C THR A 78 4.96 0.60 -7.57
N THR A 79 4.77 1.03 -6.32
CA THR A 79 5.09 2.43 -6.02
C THR A 79 6.60 2.58 -6.12
N GLN A 80 7.02 3.28 -7.18
CA GLN A 80 8.41 3.57 -7.46
C GLN A 80 9.10 4.07 -6.18
N ILE A 81 8.37 4.82 -5.35
CA ILE A 81 8.92 5.40 -4.13
C ILE A 81 9.19 4.36 -3.03
N THR A 82 8.26 3.48 -2.67
CA THR A 82 8.47 2.55 -1.53
C THR A 82 9.42 1.40 -1.90
N GLN A 83 9.41 0.95 -3.15
CA GLN A 83 10.36 -0.04 -3.65
C GLN A 83 11.76 0.54 -3.77
N GLN A 84 11.90 1.78 -4.25
CA GLN A 84 13.19 2.47 -4.26
C GLN A 84 13.70 2.75 -2.84
N ASP A 85 12.82 3.08 -1.89
CA ASP A 85 13.21 3.32 -0.50
C ASP A 85 13.71 2.05 0.19
N ARG A 86 13.04 0.89 -0.03
CA ARG A 86 13.53 -0.42 0.42
C ARG A 86 14.80 -0.86 -0.28
N ALA A 87 14.92 -0.62 -1.59
CA ALA A 87 16.14 -0.96 -2.33
C ALA A 87 17.34 -0.14 -1.85
N ILE A 88 17.14 1.14 -1.53
CA ILE A 88 18.18 2.01 -0.96
C ILE A 88 18.57 1.52 0.44
N SER A 89 17.62 1.19 1.32
CA SER A 89 17.93 0.67 2.66
C SER A 89 18.57 -0.73 2.65
N MET A 90 18.19 -1.59 1.71
CA MET A 90 18.77 -2.94 1.56
C MET A 90 20.13 -2.94 0.86
N SER A 91 20.41 -2.01 -0.06
CA SER A 91 21.76 -1.83 -0.62
C SER A 91 22.81 -1.35 0.40
N ALA A 92 22.34 -0.80 1.53
CA ALA A 92 23.19 -0.32 2.63
C ALA A 92 23.55 -1.42 3.65
N THR A 93 22.84 -2.57 3.66
CA THR A 93 23.14 -3.65 4.60
C THR A 93 24.00 -4.70 3.90
N PRO A 94 25.25 -4.97 4.30
CA PRO A 94 26.00 -6.09 3.76
C PRO A 94 25.27 -7.37 4.15
N ALA A 95 24.88 -8.17 3.17
CA ALA A 95 24.27 -9.48 3.40
C ALA A 95 25.23 -10.33 4.28
N PRO A 96 24.79 -10.82 5.45
CA PRO A 96 25.58 -11.78 6.20
C PRO A 96 25.44 -13.15 5.53
N GLY A 97 26.55 -13.70 5.03
CA GLY A 97 26.62 -15.13 4.68
C GLY A 97 26.73 -15.51 3.20
N ALA A 98 27.45 -14.76 2.36
CA ALA A 98 28.02 -15.35 1.15
C ALA A 98 29.35 -16.03 1.52
N GLU A 99 29.26 -17.28 1.96
CA GLU A 99 30.41 -18.13 2.25
C GLU A 99 31.24 -18.35 0.98
N ALA A 100 32.50 -17.91 1.06
CA ALA A 100 33.52 -18.27 0.10
C ALA A 100 33.94 -19.72 0.37
N THR A 101 33.67 -20.60 -0.58
CA THR A 101 34.29 -21.94 -0.68
C THR A 101 34.76 -22.15 -2.11
N GLY A 102 36.01 -22.61 -2.27
CA GLY A 102 36.53 -23.15 -3.53
C GLY A 102 37.83 -22.54 -4.02
N ASP A 103 38.93 -23.17 -3.61
CA ASP A 103 40.35 -22.90 -3.86
C ASP A 103 40.83 -22.93 -5.33
N GLY A 104 41.99 -22.30 -5.60
CA GLY A 104 42.78 -22.49 -6.82
C GLY A 104 43.89 -21.45 -7.03
N GLU A 105 45.14 -21.84 -6.75
CA GLU A 105 46.36 -21.04 -6.60
C GLU A 105 46.93 -20.39 -7.90
N SER A 106 47.57 -19.22 -7.78
CA SER A 106 49.01 -19.06 -8.08
C SER A 106 49.51 -17.64 -7.76
N ALA A 107 50.70 -17.59 -7.18
CA ALA A 107 51.32 -16.43 -6.56
C ALA A 107 51.83 -15.39 -7.57
N GLY A 108 51.46 -14.13 -7.34
CA GLY A 108 52.06 -12.95 -7.96
C GLY A 108 52.14 -11.81 -6.94
N SER A 109 53.34 -11.56 -6.44
CA SER A 109 53.71 -10.48 -5.53
C SER A 109 53.29 -9.10 -6.09
N GLY A 110 52.44 -8.39 -5.35
CA GLY A 110 51.92 -7.07 -5.73
C GLY A 110 50.76 -6.66 -4.81
N GLY A 111 51.05 -6.50 -3.52
CA GLY A 111 50.08 -6.21 -2.47
C GLY A 111 49.39 -4.85 -2.63
N GLY A 112 48.25 -4.86 -3.29
CA GLY A 112 47.23 -3.83 -3.18
C GLY A 112 45.90 -4.53 -3.25
N SER A 113 45.26 -4.76 -2.10
CA SER A 113 43.89 -5.28 -2.06
C SER A 113 43.01 -4.33 -2.87
N ARG A 114 42.72 -4.70 -4.12
CA ARG A 114 41.90 -3.92 -5.04
C ARG A 114 40.47 -4.04 -4.53
N VAL A 115 40.15 -3.27 -3.49
CA VAL A 115 38.78 -3.06 -3.04
C VAL A 115 38.00 -2.68 -4.29
N LYS A 116 37.09 -3.57 -4.73
CA LYS A 116 36.19 -3.28 -5.85
C LYS A 116 35.52 -1.96 -5.53
N ARG A 117 35.90 -0.91 -6.25
CA ARG A 117 35.31 0.42 -6.09
C ARG A 117 33.82 0.25 -6.36
N ARG A 118 32.99 0.33 -5.33
CA ARG A 118 31.54 0.36 -5.51
C ARG A 118 31.24 1.54 -6.42
N ALA A 119 30.46 1.31 -7.47
CA ALA A 119 30.02 2.39 -8.34
C ALA A 119 29.26 3.41 -7.49
N ASP A 120 29.63 4.68 -7.59
CA ASP A 120 28.94 5.76 -6.87
C ASP A 120 27.47 5.74 -7.30
N SER A 121 26.55 5.57 -6.34
CA SER A 121 25.11 5.53 -6.60
C SER A 121 24.57 6.89 -7.07
N GLY A 122 25.39 7.95 -7.04
CA GLY A 122 25.04 9.30 -7.50
C GLY A 122 24.04 9.99 -6.58
N LYS A 123 23.81 9.41 -5.39
CA LYS A 123 22.88 9.89 -4.35
C LYS A 123 23.68 10.39 -3.17
N TYR A 124 23.30 11.56 -2.69
CA TYR A 124 24.09 12.30 -1.72
C TYR A 124 23.27 12.66 -0.50
N SER A 125 23.95 12.68 0.63
CA SER A 125 23.39 13.14 1.90
C SER A 125 23.46 14.67 2.01
N CYS A 126 23.12 15.22 3.18
CA CYS A 126 23.32 16.64 3.53
C CYS A 126 22.79 17.70 2.56
N HIS A 127 21.72 17.40 1.82
CA HIS A 127 21.04 18.35 0.92
C HIS A 127 21.82 18.76 -0.34
N VAL A 128 22.88 18.05 -0.69
CA VAL A 128 23.76 18.39 -1.81
C VAL A 128 23.29 17.75 -3.12
N GLN A 129 23.33 18.50 -4.22
CA GLN A 129 23.03 17.99 -5.56
C GLN A 129 24.29 17.44 -6.26
N SER A 130 24.07 16.53 -7.21
CA SER A 130 25.16 15.93 -8.01
C SER A 130 25.91 16.99 -8.84
N SER A 131 25.24 18.08 -9.24
CA SER A 131 25.84 19.23 -9.93
C SER A 131 26.81 20.00 -9.02
N GLU A 132 26.42 20.25 -7.77
CA GLU A 132 27.23 20.95 -6.77
C GLU A 132 28.50 20.15 -6.45
N ILE A 133 28.38 18.83 -6.30
CA ILE A 133 29.53 17.95 -6.04
C ILE A 133 30.48 17.93 -7.23
N ARG A 134 29.98 17.89 -8.46
CA ARG A 134 30.84 18.00 -9.66
C ARG A 134 31.56 19.34 -9.69
N LEU A 135 30.89 20.43 -9.33
CA LEU A 135 31.51 21.74 -9.27
C LEU A 135 32.65 21.78 -8.24
N VAL A 136 32.43 21.22 -7.05
CA VAL A 136 33.45 21.14 -5.99
C VAL A 136 34.58 20.17 -6.34
N THR A 137 34.27 19.02 -6.93
CA THR A 137 35.25 17.93 -7.12
C THR A 137 36.01 18.01 -8.44
N ASP A 138 35.37 18.44 -9.52
CA ASP A 138 35.95 18.42 -10.86
C ASP A 138 36.39 19.81 -11.35
N VAL A 139 35.67 20.88 -10.97
CA VAL A 139 35.90 22.25 -11.47
C VAL A 139 36.80 23.05 -10.53
N ALA A 140 36.52 23.04 -9.22
CA ALA A 140 37.28 23.80 -8.24
C ALA A 140 38.80 23.51 -8.21
N PRO A 141 39.29 22.24 -8.23
CA PRO A 141 40.73 22.00 -8.20
C PRO A 141 41.42 22.44 -9.50
N LYS A 142 40.73 22.39 -10.65
CA LYS A 142 41.27 22.89 -11.93
C LYS A 142 41.39 24.41 -11.94
N ALA A 143 40.39 25.10 -11.41
CA ALA A 143 40.40 26.56 -11.27
C ALA A 143 41.50 27.02 -10.31
N LEU A 144 41.70 26.31 -9.18
CA LEU A 144 42.77 26.60 -8.23
C LEU A 144 44.17 26.37 -8.83
N ALA A 145 44.32 25.33 -9.65
CA ALA A 145 45.58 25.03 -10.34
C ALA A 145 45.92 26.04 -11.44
N ALA A 146 44.93 26.71 -12.02
CA ALA A 146 45.12 27.76 -13.03
C ALA A 146 45.40 29.14 -12.44
N ALA A 147 45.09 29.35 -11.16
CA ALA A 147 45.49 30.54 -10.43
C ALA A 147 46.95 30.40 -10.00
N ASP A 148 47.78 31.43 -10.23
CA ASP A 148 49.17 31.51 -9.80
C ASP A 148 49.26 31.63 -8.26
N ASN A 149 48.87 30.57 -7.56
CA ASN A 149 48.69 30.60 -6.11
C ASN A 149 50.00 30.22 -5.40
N THR A 150 50.99 31.08 -5.56
CA THR A 150 52.32 30.98 -4.91
C THR A 150 52.23 30.96 -3.38
N TYR A 151 51.15 31.51 -2.80
CA TYR A 151 50.94 31.57 -1.36
C TYR A 151 50.48 30.22 -0.74
N SER A 152 49.67 29.44 -1.46
CA SER A 152 49.12 28.18 -0.94
C SER A 152 50.16 27.05 -0.91
N ALA A 153 51.17 27.10 -1.78
CA ALA A 153 52.26 26.13 -1.82
C ALA A 153 53.25 26.31 -0.64
N TYR A 154 53.34 27.51 -0.08
CA TYR A 154 54.33 27.87 0.94
C TYR A 154 53.91 27.49 2.38
N LEU A 155 52.60 27.45 2.67
CA LEU A 155 52.12 27.18 4.03
C LEU A 155 51.93 25.69 4.37
N MET A 156 51.68 24.80 3.39
CA MET A 156 51.28 23.40 3.66
C MET A 156 51.86 22.38 2.65
N PRO A 157 53.17 22.06 2.74
CA PRO A 157 53.85 21.16 1.79
C PRO A 157 53.42 19.69 1.90
N ASP A 158 52.93 19.23 3.06
CA ASP A 158 52.56 17.82 3.30
C ASP A 158 51.24 17.41 2.61
N THR A 159 50.53 18.37 2.00
CA THR A 159 49.33 18.09 1.20
C THR A 159 49.64 17.51 -0.19
N ALA A 160 50.92 17.41 -0.56
CA ALA A 160 51.39 16.87 -1.84
C ALA A 160 51.18 15.35 -2.02
N GLY A 161 50.64 14.63 -1.04
CA GLY A 161 50.55 13.16 -1.07
C GLY A 161 49.36 12.56 -1.85
N GLY A 162 48.34 13.36 -2.22
CA GLY A 162 47.14 12.84 -2.87
C GLY A 162 46.90 13.45 -4.24
N SER A 163 46.85 12.62 -5.30
CA SER A 163 46.34 13.07 -6.60
C SER A 163 44.96 13.73 -6.44
N PRO A 164 44.65 14.85 -7.14
CA PRO A 164 43.37 15.54 -7.03
C PRO A 164 42.17 14.60 -7.28
N ALA A 165 42.37 13.56 -8.10
CA ALA A 165 41.39 12.50 -8.31
C ALA A 165 41.06 11.71 -7.02
N VAL A 166 42.07 11.43 -6.20
CA VAL A 166 41.89 10.72 -4.92
C VAL A 166 41.15 11.62 -3.92
N GLN A 167 41.46 12.91 -3.89
CA GLN A 167 40.77 13.88 -3.03
C GLN A 167 39.29 14.04 -3.41
N SER A 168 38.99 14.16 -4.72
CA SER A 168 37.60 14.18 -5.20
C SER A 168 36.83 12.92 -4.82
N ASP A 169 37.47 11.75 -4.90
CA ASP A 169 36.87 10.47 -4.54
C ASP A 169 36.58 10.39 -3.03
N ILE A 170 37.48 10.91 -2.19
CA ILE A 170 37.27 10.99 -0.74
C ILE A 170 36.05 11.87 -0.44
N VAL A 171 35.95 13.05 -1.06
CA VAL A 171 34.81 13.96 -0.88
C VAL A 171 33.50 13.28 -1.32
N ARG A 172 33.49 12.61 -2.47
CA ARG A 172 32.31 11.86 -2.94
C ARG A 172 31.87 10.80 -1.94
N ARG A 173 32.82 10.06 -1.34
CA ARG A 173 32.51 9.03 -0.32
C ARG A 173 31.98 9.63 0.98
N ILE A 174 32.53 10.76 1.44
CA ILE A 174 32.06 11.43 2.65
C ILE A 174 30.61 11.88 2.49
N VAL A 175 30.27 12.41 1.32
CA VAL A 175 28.94 12.97 1.05
C VAL A 175 27.93 11.91 0.60
N ALA A 176 28.39 10.73 0.14
CA ALA A 176 27.54 9.65 -0.34
C ALA A 176 26.44 9.26 0.65
N LEU A 177 25.22 9.04 0.14
CA LEU A 177 24.06 8.66 0.94
C LEU A 177 24.24 7.31 1.66
N GLU A 178 25.02 6.40 1.07
CA GLU A 178 25.35 5.08 1.63
C GLU A 178 26.03 5.18 3.00
N ASN A 179 26.84 6.22 3.20
CA ASN A 179 27.58 6.44 4.45
C ASN A 179 26.82 7.37 5.41
N SER A 180 25.60 7.79 5.05
CA SER A 180 24.83 8.72 5.85
C SER A 180 24.06 8.02 6.98
N SER A 181 23.71 8.80 8.00
CA SER A 181 22.86 8.31 9.08
C SER A 181 21.43 8.02 8.59
N ALA A 182 20.68 7.19 9.33
CA ALA A 182 19.26 6.93 9.05
C ALA A 182 18.43 8.23 8.93
N LYS A 183 18.79 9.27 9.71
CA LYS A 183 18.17 10.60 9.59
C LYS A 183 18.48 11.25 8.24
N GLY A 184 19.71 11.12 7.73
CA GLY A 184 20.12 11.60 6.41
C GLY A 184 19.31 10.96 5.28
N VAL A 185 19.13 9.64 5.32
CA VAL A 185 18.29 8.89 4.37
C VAL A 185 16.85 9.39 4.37
N VAL A 186 16.29 9.65 5.55
CA VAL A 186 14.92 10.18 5.67
C VAL A 186 14.79 11.58 5.09
N HIS A 187 15.78 12.46 5.30
CA HIS A 187 15.75 13.81 4.71
C HIS A 187 15.84 13.75 3.19
N TYR A 188 16.64 12.84 2.65
CA TYR A 188 16.71 12.57 1.21
C TYR A 188 15.36 12.08 0.66
N ASN A 189 14.72 11.10 1.32
CA ASN A 189 13.43 10.58 0.89
C ASN A 189 12.30 11.63 0.97
N ILE A 190 12.32 12.48 2.01
CA ILE A 190 11.38 13.59 2.14
C ILE A 190 11.54 14.59 0.99
N ARG A 191 12.78 14.95 0.62
CA ARG A 191 13.04 15.82 -0.54
C ARG A 191 12.48 15.18 -1.83
N ARG A 192 12.76 13.90 -2.06
CA ARG A 192 12.24 13.16 -3.22
C ARG A 192 10.71 13.16 -3.26
N ALA A 193 10.06 13.03 -2.10
CA ALA A 193 8.60 13.11 -1.99
C ALA A 193 8.08 14.53 -2.32
N VAL A 194 8.78 15.59 -1.91
CA VAL A 194 8.41 16.97 -2.26
C VAL A 194 8.53 17.21 -3.76
N GLU A 195 9.62 16.76 -4.38
CA GLU A 195 9.86 16.92 -5.83
C GLU A 195 8.84 16.14 -6.69
N THR A 196 8.37 14.98 -6.20
CA THR A 196 7.45 14.12 -6.96
C THR A 196 5.97 14.50 -6.82
N PHE A 197 5.57 15.01 -5.65
CA PHE A 197 4.17 15.38 -5.37
C PHE A 197 3.92 16.90 -5.40
N GLY A 198 4.98 17.71 -5.44
CA GLY A 198 4.88 19.17 -5.51
C GLY A 198 4.30 19.62 -6.85
N ARG A 199 3.46 20.64 -6.81
CA ARG A 199 2.86 21.23 -8.03
C ARG A 199 3.78 22.25 -8.69
N SER A 200 4.54 22.93 -7.86
CA SER A 200 5.49 23.97 -8.24
C SER A 200 6.80 23.72 -7.51
N ASP A 201 7.87 24.29 -8.05
CA ASP A 201 9.18 24.23 -7.42
C ASP A 201 9.12 24.83 -6.01
N GLY A 202 9.41 24.00 -4.99
CA GLY A 202 9.38 24.39 -3.58
C GLY A 202 8.03 24.24 -2.86
N ASP A 203 7.00 23.67 -3.49
CA ASP A 203 5.72 23.42 -2.81
C ASP A 203 5.86 22.39 -1.68
N SER A 204 5.82 22.88 -0.45
CA SER A 204 5.87 22.06 0.77
C SER A 204 4.51 21.96 1.47
N GLY A 205 3.52 22.73 0.99
CA GLY A 205 2.25 22.96 1.69
C GLY A 205 1.09 22.12 1.16
N SER A 206 1.18 21.63 -0.08
CA SER A 206 0.10 20.86 -0.69
C SER A 206 -0.30 19.60 0.11
N PRO A 207 -1.60 19.27 0.18
CA PRO A 207 -2.08 18.11 0.93
C PRO A 207 -1.49 16.79 0.41
N GLU A 208 -1.19 16.69 -0.89
CA GLU A 208 -0.50 15.55 -1.50
C GLU A 208 0.93 15.41 -0.96
N VAL A 209 1.70 16.50 -0.95
CA VAL A 209 3.08 16.55 -0.45
C VAL A 209 3.12 16.18 1.03
N GLN A 210 2.23 16.75 1.85
CA GLN A 210 2.17 16.43 3.28
C GLN A 210 1.84 14.94 3.53
N ALA A 211 0.91 14.37 2.76
CA ALA A 211 0.58 12.95 2.84
C ALA A 211 1.77 12.06 2.45
N ALA A 212 2.55 12.45 1.44
CA ALA A 212 3.76 11.76 1.02
C ALA A 212 4.85 11.82 2.10
N VAL A 213 5.10 13.00 2.69
CA VAL A 213 6.08 13.20 3.77
C VAL A 213 5.76 12.32 4.98
N TRP A 214 4.49 12.26 5.40
CA TRP A 214 4.11 11.37 6.50
C TRP A 214 4.24 9.90 6.13
N THR A 215 4.02 9.53 4.86
CA THR A 215 4.23 8.15 4.40
C THR A 215 5.68 7.72 4.56
N VAL A 216 6.65 8.58 4.20
CA VAL A 216 8.07 8.31 4.44
C VAL A 216 8.35 8.06 5.93
N ARG A 217 7.80 8.90 6.82
CA ARG A 217 7.98 8.76 8.27
C ARG A 217 7.29 7.52 8.85
N ILE A 218 6.12 7.17 8.33
CA ILE A 218 5.37 5.96 8.70
C ILE A 218 6.21 4.74 8.38
N ASN A 219 6.77 4.64 7.17
CA ASN A 219 7.62 3.52 6.76
C ASN A 219 8.86 3.40 7.66
N GLN A 220 9.52 4.51 7.97
CA GLN A 220 10.67 4.51 8.88
C GLN A 220 10.30 4.00 10.29
N LEU A 221 9.19 4.48 10.85
CA LEU A 221 8.73 4.05 12.17
C LEU A 221 8.25 2.59 12.16
N GLU A 222 7.64 2.14 11.06
CA GLU A 222 7.25 0.75 10.88
C GLU A 222 8.48 -0.17 10.96
N ASP A 223 9.54 0.15 10.22
CA ASP A 223 10.80 -0.62 10.23
C ASP A 223 11.47 -0.59 11.63
N HIS A 224 11.46 0.55 12.32
CA HIS A 224 11.92 0.64 13.72
C HIS A 224 11.09 -0.20 14.68
N LEU A 225 9.76 -0.21 14.53
CA LEU A 225 8.86 -0.96 15.42
C LEU A 225 8.89 -2.47 15.16
N ARG A 226 9.29 -2.90 13.95
CA ARG A 226 9.55 -4.32 13.64
C ARG A 226 10.71 -4.87 14.47
N SER A 227 11.82 -4.13 14.58
CA SER A 227 12.94 -4.51 15.45
C SER A 227 12.64 -4.25 16.94
N HIS A 228 12.00 -3.12 17.27
CA HIS A 228 11.76 -2.69 18.65
C HIS A 228 10.31 -2.84 19.09
N ARG A 229 9.90 -4.09 19.33
CA ARG A 229 8.50 -4.44 19.65
C ARG A 229 7.95 -3.85 20.95
N LYS A 230 8.83 -3.52 21.91
CA LYS A 230 8.49 -2.99 23.25
C LYS A 230 8.39 -1.46 23.31
N ASP A 231 8.67 -0.77 22.21
CA ASP A 231 8.64 0.69 22.17
C ASP A 231 7.20 1.21 22.00
N HIS A 232 6.55 1.55 23.11
CA HIS A 232 5.18 2.03 23.12
C HIS A 232 5.05 3.51 22.74
N GLN A 233 6.08 4.31 22.99
CA GLN A 233 6.06 5.74 22.68
C GLN A 233 6.10 5.96 21.16
N ASN A 234 7.02 5.27 20.47
CA ASN A 234 7.11 5.35 19.03
C ASN A 234 5.91 4.70 18.32
N ARG A 235 5.29 3.67 18.91
CA ARG A 235 4.02 3.15 18.41
C ARG A 235 2.90 4.18 18.46
N ARG A 236 2.80 4.93 19.56
CA ARG A 236 1.84 6.03 19.66
C ARG A 236 2.10 7.09 18.58
N ALA A 237 3.37 7.45 18.35
CA ALA A 237 3.77 8.38 17.30
C ALA A 237 3.40 7.87 15.90
N TYR A 238 3.61 6.57 15.63
CA TYR A 238 3.20 5.90 14.39
C TYR A 238 1.69 5.99 14.16
N THR A 239 0.87 5.63 15.16
CA THR A 239 -0.60 5.74 15.05
C THR A 239 -1.04 7.20 14.83
N MET A 240 -0.41 8.16 15.50
CA MET A 240 -0.70 9.58 15.26
C MET A 240 -0.38 10.02 13.83
N LEU A 241 0.71 9.53 13.24
CA LEU A 241 1.08 9.85 11.85
C LEU A 241 0.11 9.25 10.84
N LEU A 242 -0.34 8.00 11.07
CA LEU A 242 -1.39 7.39 10.25
C LEU A 242 -2.67 8.22 10.25
N HIS A 243 -3.11 8.69 11.43
CA HIS A 243 -4.28 9.53 11.55
C HIS A 243 -4.10 10.91 10.88
N LYS A 244 -2.92 11.53 11.03
CA LYS A 244 -2.59 12.79 10.33
C LYS A 244 -2.70 12.62 8.82
N ARG A 245 -2.10 11.56 8.26
CA ARG A 245 -2.18 11.22 6.83
C ARG A 245 -3.60 11.01 6.36
N ALA A 246 -4.37 10.20 7.08
CA ALA A 246 -5.76 9.96 6.72
C ALA A 246 -6.61 11.24 6.78
N LYS A 247 -6.39 12.11 7.78
CA LYS A 247 -7.07 13.40 7.87
C LYS A 247 -6.80 14.28 6.64
N MET A 248 -5.55 14.33 6.17
CA MET A 248 -5.19 15.12 4.98
C MET A 248 -5.75 14.54 3.69
N LEU A 249 -5.74 13.21 3.55
CA LEU A 249 -6.37 12.56 2.40
C LEU A 249 -7.89 12.72 2.39
N LYS A 250 -8.54 12.71 3.57
CA LYS A 250 -9.97 13.04 3.70
C LYS A 250 -10.26 14.51 3.35
N TYR A 251 -9.36 15.42 3.67
CA TYR A 251 -9.45 16.83 3.25
C TYR A 251 -9.35 16.94 1.72
N LEU A 252 -8.31 16.35 1.14
CA LEU A 252 -8.09 16.34 -0.31
C LEU A 252 -9.28 15.79 -1.09
N ARG A 253 -9.91 14.71 -0.57
CA ARG A 253 -11.13 14.14 -1.15
C ARG A 253 -12.30 15.12 -1.16
N ARG A 254 -12.47 15.94 -0.11
CA ARG A 254 -13.56 16.94 -0.03
C ARG A 254 -13.31 18.10 -1.00
N GLU A 255 -12.06 18.46 -1.19
CA GLU A 255 -11.65 19.53 -2.10
C GLU A 255 -11.73 19.09 -3.57
N SER A 256 -11.22 17.89 -3.89
CA SER A 256 -11.11 17.40 -5.27
C SER A 256 -10.98 15.88 -5.33
N LEU A 257 -11.94 15.22 -5.98
CA LEU A 257 -11.96 13.77 -6.11
C LEU A 257 -10.87 13.24 -7.04
N GLU A 258 -10.60 13.93 -8.14
CA GLU A 258 -9.60 13.50 -9.14
C GLU A 258 -8.19 13.46 -8.53
N ARG A 259 -7.77 14.55 -7.89
CA ARG A 259 -6.47 14.64 -7.19
C ARG A 259 -6.34 13.59 -6.11
N TYR A 260 -7.42 13.32 -5.38
CA TYR A 260 -7.43 12.29 -4.35
C TYR A 260 -7.12 10.90 -4.93
N TYR A 261 -7.76 10.50 -6.04
CA TYR A 261 -7.48 9.19 -6.65
C TYR A 261 -6.08 9.11 -7.26
N VAL A 262 -5.58 10.18 -7.88
CA VAL A 262 -4.20 10.25 -8.40
C VAL A 262 -3.20 10.10 -7.26
N CYS A 263 -3.38 10.84 -6.16
CA CYS A 263 -2.53 10.78 -4.99
C CYS A 263 -2.57 9.40 -4.32
N LEU A 264 -3.74 8.77 -4.19
CA LEU A 264 -3.88 7.40 -3.68
C LEU A 264 -3.10 6.39 -4.52
N LYS A 265 -3.20 6.48 -5.85
CA LYS A 265 -2.48 5.59 -6.77
C LYS A 265 -0.96 5.77 -6.64
N GLN A 266 -0.48 7.01 -6.56
CA GLN A 266 0.94 7.31 -6.40
C GLN A 266 1.50 6.84 -5.05
N LEU A 267 0.73 6.97 -3.97
CA LEU A 267 1.10 6.51 -2.63
C LEU A 267 0.92 5.00 -2.44
N GLY A 268 0.20 4.32 -3.34
CA GLY A 268 -0.13 2.90 -3.20
C GLY A 268 -1.08 2.63 -2.03
N LEU A 269 -2.03 3.53 -1.77
CA LEU A 269 -3.01 3.40 -0.69
C LEU A 269 -4.38 3.03 -1.26
N THR A 270 -5.08 2.12 -0.59
CA THR A 270 -6.48 1.82 -0.92
C THR A 270 -7.41 2.81 -0.23
N LYS A 271 -8.59 3.00 -0.82
CA LYS A 271 -9.65 3.85 -0.26
C LYS A 271 -10.06 3.40 1.14
N GLU A 272 -10.09 2.10 1.38
CA GLU A 272 -10.49 1.51 2.67
C GLU A 272 -9.56 1.92 3.81
N MET A 273 -8.25 1.99 3.55
CA MET A 273 -7.24 2.39 4.54
C MET A 273 -7.38 3.86 4.99
N VAL A 274 -8.01 4.71 4.16
CA VAL A 274 -8.23 6.12 4.49
C VAL A 274 -9.58 6.32 5.16
N GLU A 275 -10.63 5.70 4.61
CA GLU A 275 -12.01 5.96 5.01
C GLU A 275 -12.46 5.15 6.22
N GLY A 276 -11.91 3.95 6.38
CA GLY A 276 -12.22 3.06 7.50
C GLY A 276 -11.75 3.59 8.85
N GLU A 277 -12.14 2.86 9.89
CA GLU A 277 -11.56 3.01 11.21
C GLU A 277 -10.11 2.50 11.18
N ILE A 278 -9.18 3.36 11.55
CA ILE A 278 -7.75 3.01 11.55
C ILE A 278 -7.46 2.26 12.85
N VAL A 279 -7.50 0.93 12.77
CA VAL A 279 -7.13 0.05 13.87
C VAL A 279 -5.69 -0.40 13.68
N THR A 280 -4.77 0.10 14.52
CA THR A 280 -3.40 -0.40 14.55
C THR A 280 -3.31 -1.63 15.46
N PRO A 281 -2.87 -2.80 14.96
CA PRO A 281 -2.75 -3.99 15.79
C PRO A 281 -1.71 -3.79 16.89
N LYS A 282 -1.89 -4.51 18.02
CA LYS A 282 -0.94 -4.47 19.14
C LYS A 282 0.45 -5.01 18.76
N ARG A 283 0.58 -5.73 17.64
CA ARG A 283 1.86 -6.21 17.11
C ARG A 283 1.88 -5.93 15.61
N ILE A 284 2.91 -5.21 15.17
CA ILE A 284 3.24 -5.07 13.75
C ILE A 284 4.05 -6.32 13.39
N ALA A 285 3.65 -7.00 12.32
CA ALA A 285 4.29 -8.21 11.82
C ALA A 285 5.52 -7.87 10.96
#